data_AF-A0AAQ3AZ34-F1
#
_entry.id   AF-A0AAQ3AZ34-F1
#
_cell.length_a   1.000
_cell.length_b   1.000
_cell.length_c   1.000
_cell.angle_alpha   90.00
_cell.angle_beta   90.00
_cell.angle_gamma   90.00
#
_symmetry.space_group_name_H-M   'P 1'
#
loop_
_entity.id
_entity.type
_entity.pdbx_description
1 polymer ?
#
loop_
_entity_poly.entity_id
_entity_poly.type
_entity_poly.pdbx_seq_one_letter_code
_entity_poly.pdbx_strand_id
1 'polypeptide(L)'
;MPVNHLLLRVIFALTLLVFGRVIANELIPPQYLDSERTDRFFVREVAKPSKENMQLRNSLDWGYELELRRAPDKEKLVSNCQDLATANSMGFTAAKAYEYGAFKAYLTQCQTWSEMAKLAASKRSHISKFKLDDRFPTLAPSALAFVISNESAEKAKTLSTWDEADHIQRTQVASPVRAEYFDATDGFQVITIVAKGDYNADGIEDIVIEKENSVLSGSYSSSHGYVLTRMSEQALFTVLAEW
;
A
#
# COMPACT_ATOMS: atom_id res chain seq x y z
N MET A 1 -18.49 -93.00 -2.72
CA MET A 1 -19.11 -92.30 -1.58
C MET A 1 -18.11 -91.25 -1.07
N PRO A 2 -18.54 -90.05 -0.67
CA PRO A 2 -19.24 -89.04 -1.46
C PRO A 2 -18.44 -87.72 -1.55
N VAL A 3 -18.95 -86.89 -2.46
CA VAL A 3 -18.70 -85.47 -2.70
C VAL A 3 -18.61 -84.65 -1.40
N ASN A 4 -17.72 -83.65 -1.36
CA ASN A 4 -18.06 -82.39 -0.71
C ASN A 4 -17.35 -81.20 -1.37
N HIS A 5 -18.11 -80.48 -2.18
CA HIS A 5 -17.77 -79.15 -2.68
C HIS A 5 -17.96 -78.14 -1.55
N LEU A 6 -16.90 -77.46 -1.13
CA LEU A 6 -17.01 -76.22 -0.36
C LEU A 6 -16.55 -75.06 -1.26
N LEU A 7 -17.51 -74.39 -1.89
CA LEU A 7 -17.31 -73.12 -2.57
C LEU A 7 -17.09 -72.04 -1.51
N LEU A 8 -15.85 -71.59 -1.36
CA LEU A 8 -15.52 -70.37 -0.60
C LEU A 8 -15.61 -69.17 -1.56
N ARG A 9 -16.71 -68.41 -1.50
CA ARG A 9 -16.82 -67.12 -2.19
C ARG A 9 -16.01 -66.08 -1.43
N VAL A 10 -14.88 -65.69 -2.00
CA VAL A 10 -14.12 -64.50 -1.61
C VAL A 10 -14.85 -63.28 -2.17
N ILE A 11 -15.47 -62.49 -1.32
CA ILE A 11 -15.97 -61.15 -1.68
C ILE A 11 -14.96 -60.15 -1.12
N PHE A 12 -14.01 -59.73 -1.97
CA PHE A 12 -13.19 -58.56 -1.69
C PHE A 12 -14.02 -57.32 -2.03
N ALA A 13 -14.55 -56.65 -1.00
CA ALA A 13 -15.12 -55.32 -1.15
C ALA A 13 -13.96 -54.33 -1.35
N LEU A 14 -13.69 -53.99 -2.62
CA LEU A 14 -12.73 -52.94 -2.97
C LEU A 14 -13.41 -51.59 -2.75
N THR A 15 -13.33 -51.06 -1.52
CA THR A 15 -13.70 -49.66 -1.25
C THR A 15 -12.62 -48.75 -1.85
N LEU A 16 -12.93 -48.19 -3.02
CA LEU A 16 -12.21 -47.07 -3.61
C LEU A 16 -12.33 -45.84 -2.68
N LEU A 17 -11.38 -45.71 -1.75
CA LEU A 17 -11.09 -44.45 -1.08
C LEU A 17 -10.44 -43.51 -2.09
N VAL A 18 -11.27 -42.79 -2.84
CA VAL A 18 -10.83 -41.58 -3.53
C VAL A 18 -10.60 -40.52 -2.46
N PHE A 19 -9.42 -40.55 -1.84
CA PHE A 19 -8.89 -39.37 -1.15
C PHE A 19 -8.55 -38.36 -2.25
N GLY A 20 -9.55 -37.60 -2.68
CA GLY A 20 -9.33 -36.31 -3.30
C GLY A 20 -8.62 -35.45 -2.25
N ARG A 21 -7.29 -35.45 -2.25
CA ARG A 21 -6.53 -34.35 -1.66
C ARG A 21 -6.90 -33.14 -2.50
N VAL A 22 -7.91 -32.39 -2.05
CA VAL A 22 -8.04 -30.99 -2.39
C VAL A 22 -6.75 -30.39 -1.87
N ILE A 23 -5.77 -30.20 -2.77
CA ILE A 23 -4.66 -29.31 -2.49
C ILE A 23 -5.34 -27.95 -2.38
N ALA A 24 -5.65 -27.54 -1.15
CA ALA A 24 -5.98 -26.16 -0.88
C ALA A 24 -4.77 -25.38 -1.41
N ASN A 25 -4.95 -24.66 -2.52
CA ASN A 25 -3.98 -23.65 -2.90
C ASN A 25 -3.96 -22.68 -1.72
N GLU A 26 -2.89 -22.74 -0.92
CA GLU A 26 -2.71 -21.81 0.19
C GLU A 26 -2.60 -20.42 -0.42
N LEU A 27 -3.69 -19.65 -0.29
CA LEU A 27 -3.71 -18.25 -0.68
C LEU A 27 -2.83 -17.48 0.31
N ILE A 28 -2.10 -16.50 -0.20
CA ILE A 28 -1.31 -15.56 0.61
C ILE A 28 -2.29 -14.50 1.10
N PRO A 29 -2.64 -14.43 2.40
CA PRO A 29 -3.58 -13.44 2.90
C PRO A 29 -2.97 -12.02 2.82
N PRO A 30 -3.80 -10.96 2.68
CA PRO A 30 -3.32 -9.60 2.80
C PRO A 30 -2.56 -9.38 4.12
N GLN A 31 -1.47 -8.66 4.03
CA GLN A 31 -0.67 -8.25 5.18
C GLN A 31 -0.85 -6.75 5.37
N TYR A 32 -1.32 -6.34 6.55
CA TYR A 32 -1.45 -4.94 6.91
C TYR A 32 -0.36 -4.60 7.91
N LEU A 33 0.52 -3.69 7.53
CA LEU A 33 1.72 -3.32 8.25
C LEU A 33 1.46 -1.92 8.81
N ASP A 34 1.05 -1.83 10.09
CA ASP A 34 0.69 -0.52 10.66
C ASP A 34 1.89 0.43 10.58
N SER A 35 1.64 1.66 10.14
CA SER A 35 2.65 2.71 10.22
C SER A 35 2.65 3.29 11.64
N GLU A 36 3.80 3.75 12.12
CA GLU A 36 3.90 4.47 13.40
C GLU A 36 3.00 5.73 13.46
N ARG A 37 2.48 6.18 12.32
CA ARG A 37 1.58 7.33 12.21
C ARG A 37 0.14 7.00 12.56
N THR A 38 -0.34 5.77 12.34
CA THR A 38 -1.72 5.39 12.65
C THR A 38 -2.10 5.72 14.08
N ASP A 39 -1.28 5.32 15.06
CA ASP A 39 -1.58 5.50 16.48
C ASP A 39 -1.56 6.97 16.91
N ARG A 40 -0.85 7.83 16.16
CA ARG A 40 -0.81 9.28 16.42
C ARG A 40 -1.96 10.03 15.76
N PHE A 41 -2.67 9.39 14.84
CA PHE A 41 -3.72 10.00 14.06
C PHE A 41 -5.07 10.04 14.80
N PHE A 42 -5.29 9.10 15.72
CA PHE A 42 -6.51 9.01 16.52
C PHE A 42 -6.22 9.31 17.99
N VAL A 43 -7.11 10.05 18.65
CA VAL A 43 -7.03 10.31 20.11
C VAL A 43 -7.23 9.03 20.94
N ARG A 44 -7.79 7.97 20.34
CA ARG A 44 -8.02 6.67 20.98
C ARG A 44 -7.34 5.57 20.19
N GLU A 45 -6.90 4.53 20.91
CA GLU A 45 -6.34 3.33 20.31
C GLU A 45 -7.37 2.69 19.36
N VAL A 46 -6.93 2.43 18.13
CA VAL A 46 -7.74 1.76 17.11
C VAL A 46 -7.35 0.28 17.08
N ALA A 47 -8.32 -0.58 16.79
CA ALA A 47 -8.05 -2.01 16.63
C ALA A 47 -6.95 -2.27 15.59
N LYS A 48 -6.20 -3.37 15.81
CA LYS A 48 -5.08 -3.79 14.97
C LYS A 48 -5.46 -3.85 13.48
N PRO A 49 -4.53 -3.59 12.55
CA PRO A 49 -4.83 -3.61 11.13
C PRO A 49 -5.48 -4.92 10.65
N SER A 50 -6.64 -4.79 10.01
CA SER A 50 -7.34 -5.85 9.29
C SER A 50 -8.13 -5.21 8.16
N LYS A 51 -8.68 -6.02 7.25
CA LYS A 51 -9.54 -5.50 6.17
C LYS A 51 -10.73 -4.72 6.73
N GLU A 52 -11.41 -5.30 7.72
CA GLU A 52 -12.56 -4.71 8.40
C GLU A 52 -12.16 -3.41 9.11
N ASN A 53 -11.00 -3.41 9.77
CA ASN A 53 -10.53 -2.23 10.49
C ASN A 53 -10.05 -1.12 9.55
N MET A 54 -9.50 -1.43 8.37
CA MET A 54 -9.18 -0.41 7.35
C MET A 54 -10.45 0.30 6.85
N GLN A 55 -11.53 -0.46 6.63
CA GLN A 55 -12.83 0.12 6.26
C GLN A 55 -13.38 0.98 7.39
N LEU A 56 -13.29 0.51 8.63
CA LEU A 56 -13.78 1.24 9.80
C LEU A 56 -13.02 2.56 9.99
N ARG A 57 -11.69 2.57 9.85
CA ARG A 57 -10.82 3.76 9.99
C ARG A 57 -11.29 4.95 9.14
N ASN A 58 -11.94 4.70 8.00
CA ASN A 58 -12.47 5.78 7.17
C ASN A 58 -13.63 6.58 7.81
N SER A 59 -14.36 5.94 8.73
CA SER A 59 -15.52 6.52 9.40
C SER A 59 -15.25 6.93 10.85
N LEU A 60 -14.09 6.57 11.40
CA LEU A 60 -13.75 6.88 12.78
C LEU A 60 -13.44 8.36 12.95
N ASP A 61 -13.99 8.92 14.02
CA ASP A 61 -13.64 10.27 14.47
C ASP A 61 -12.21 10.29 14.99
N TRP A 62 -11.42 11.25 14.53
CA TRP A 62 -10.02 11.39 14.90
C TRP A 62 -9.84 11.92 16.33
N GLY A 63 -10.88 12.55 16.90
CA GLY A 63 -10.86 13.25 18.19
C GLY A 63 -10.45 14.71 18.09
N TYR A 64 -10.37 15.27 16.87
CA TYR A 64 -10.11 16.67 16.58
C TYR A 64 -10.64 17.02 15.17
N GLU A 65 -10.72 18.31 14.87
CA GLU A 65 -11.32 18.81 13.63
C GLU A 65 -10.27 19.55 12.78
N LEU A 66 -10.34 19.35 11.46
CA LEU A 66 -9.67 20.17 10.47
C LEU A 66 -10.63 21.22 9.92
N GLU A 67 -10.18 22.47 9.91
CA GLU A 67 -10.87 23.59 9.31
C GLU A 67 -10.52 23.68 7.81
N LEU A 68 -11.53 23.55 6.96
CA LEU A 68 -11.39 23.61 5.51
C LEU A 68 -12.13 24.81 4.94
N ARG A 69 -11.61 25.39 3.85
CA ARG A 69 -12.23 26.51 3.14
C ARG A 69 -12.17 26.29 1.63
N ARG A 70 -13.22 26.71 0.92
CA ARG A 70 -13.27 26.77 -0.55
C ARG A 70 -13.44 28.19 -1.09
N ALA A 71 -14.14 29.03 -0.35
CA ALA A 71 -14.35 30.45 -0.63
C ALA A 71 -14.47 31.19 0.72
N PRO A 72 -14.33 32.52 0.77
CA PRO A 72 -14.37 33.28 2.02
C PRO A 72 -15.59 33.01 2.92
N ASP A 73 -16.72 32.64 2.32
CA ASP A 73 -18.00 32.34 2.99
C ASP A 73 -18.31 30.83 3.06
N LYS A 74 -17.38 29.96 2.67
CA LYS A 74 -17.59 28.51 2.57
C LYS A 74 -16.50 27.77 3.32
N GLU A 75 -16.76 27.58 4.61
CA GLU A 75 -15.95 26.82 5.55
C GLU A 75 -16.63 25.51 5.93
N LYS A 76 -15.83 24.52 6.32
CA LYS A 76 -16.30 23.23 6.80
C LYS A 76 -15.32 22.68 7.83
N LEU A 77 -15.85 22.12 8.92
CA LEU A 77 -15.06 21.32 9.87
C LEU A 77 -15.23 19.85 9.50
N VAL A 78 -14.13 19.10 9.51
CA VAL A 78 -14.13 17.65 9.27
C VAL A 78 -13.30 16.94 10.33
N SER A 79 -13.76 15.78 10.80
CA SER A 79 -13.08 15.00 11.85
C SER A 79 -12.90 13.53 11.50
N ASN A 80 -13.21 13.13 10.27
CA ASN A 80 -13.06 11.77 9.78
C ASN A 80 -12.67 11.76 8.29
N CYS A 81 -12.16 10.62 7.83
CA CYS A 81 -11.65 10.48 6.46
C CYS A 81 -12.75 10.58 5.40
N GLN A 82 -13.95 10.06 5.68
CA GLN A 82 -15.08 10.13 4.75
C GLN A 82 -15.49 11.58 4.46
N ASP A 83 -15.59 12.41 5.50
CA ASP A 83 -15.92 13.82 5.38
C ASP A 83 -14.81 14.62 4.72
N LEU A 84 -13.54 14.32 5.03
CA LEU A 84 -12.38 14.93 4.39
C LEU A 84 -12.36 14.64 2.88
N ALA A 85 -12.54 13.38 2.48
CA ALA A 85 -12.56 12.97 1.07
C ALA A 85 -13.72 13.65 0.31
N THR A 86 -14.90 13.71 0.94
CA THR A 86 -16.08 14.40 0.38
C THR A 86 -15.84 15.91 0.25
N ALA A 87 -15.23 16.55 1.25
CA ALA A 87 -14.91 17.97 1.20
C ALA A 87 -13.88 18.28 0.09
N ASN A 88 -12.83 17.46 -0.02
CA ASN A 88 -11.80 17.61 -1.04
C ASN A 88 -12.38 17.47 -2.46
N SER A 89 -13.27 16.51 -2.71
CA SER A 89 -13.92 16.35 -4.02
C SER A 89 -14.83 17.54 -4.39
N MET A 90 -15.33 18.27 -3.39
CA MET A 90 -16.08 19.51 -3.57
C MET A 90 -15.20 20.77 -3.73
N GLY A 91 -13.87 20.60 -3.71
CA GLY A 91 -12.88 21.67 -3.87
C GLY A 91 -12.51 22.41 -2.59
N PHE A 92 -12.81 21.86 -1.40
CA PHE A 92 -12.30 22.41 -0.15
C PHE A 92 -10.83 22.05 0.05
N THR A 93 -10.07 22.99 0.61
CA THR A 93 -8.68 22.78 1.06
C THR A 93 -8.48 23.34 2.46
N ALA A 94 -7.27 23.28 3.02
CA ALA A 94 -6.97 23.86 4.32
C ALA A 94 -7.42 25.32 4.41
N ALA A 95 -8.13 25.69 5.48
CA ALA A 95 -8.57 27.06 5.68
C ALA A 95 -7.40 28.04 5.87
N LYS A 96 -6.30 27.55 6.44
CA LYS A 96 -5.09 28.33 6.71
C LYS A 96 -3.91 27.76 5.93
N ALA A 97 -3.11 28.64 5.33
CA ALA A 97 -2.00 28.24 4.46
C ALA A 97 -0.98 27.32 5.18
N TYR A 98 -0.70 27.58 6.47
CA TYR A 98 0.23 26.76 7.25
C TYR A 98 -0.32 25.37 7.62
N GLU A 99 -1.63 25.14 7.50
CA GLU A 99 -2.27 23.83 7.73
C GLU A 99 -2.34 22.98 6.45
N TYR A 100 -1.97 23.54 5.29
CA TYR A 100 -2.05 22.86 3.99
C TYR A 100 -1.25 21.55 3.94
N GLY A 101 -0.05 21.54 4.52
CA GLY A 101 0.77 20.33 4.60
C GLY A 101 0.10 19.22 5.41
N ALA A 102 -0.51 19.57 6.56
CA ALA A 102 -1.25 18.62 7.39
C ALA A 102 -2.49 18.10 6.65
N PHE A 103 -3.26 18.99 6.01
CA PHE A 103 -4.41 18.62 5.17
C PHE A 103 -4.02 17.59 4.09
N LYS A 104 -2.92 17.83 3.36
CA LYS A 104 -2.44 16.90 2.33
C LYS A 104 -1.99 15.56 2.93
N ALA A 105 -1.22 15.56 4.01
CA ALA A 105 -0.79 14.34 4.67
C ALA A 105 -1.98 13.48 5.15
N TYR A 106 -3.03 14.13 5.66
CA TYR A 106 -4.22 13.45 6.14
C TYR A 106 -5.04 12.88 5.01
N LEU A 107 -5.19 13.63 3.93
CA LEU A 107 -5.85 13.15 2.73
C LEU A 107 -5.13 11.90 2.20
N THR A 108 -3.80 11.95 2.11
CA THR A 108 -2.98 10.79 1.72
C THR A 108 -3.20 9.60 2.65
N GLN A 109 -3.13 9.79 3.97
CA GLN A 109 -3.32 8.70 4.94
C GLN A 109 -4.71 8.05 4.84
N CYS A 110 -5.76 8.87 4.72
CA CYS A 110 -7.14 8.42 4.56
C CYS A 110 -7.33 7.64 3.25
N GLN A 111 -6.75 8.14 2.16
CA GLN A 111 -6.77 7.43 0.88
C GLN A 111 -6.00 6.11 0.98
N THR A 112 -4.83 6.09 1.64
CA THR A 112 -4.07 4.86 1.88
C THR A 112 -4.92 3.79 2.56
N TRP A 113 -5.65 4.11 3.63
CA TRP A 113 -6.52 3.13 4.30
C TRP A 113 -7.67 2.66 3.40
N SER A 114 -8.25 3.55 2.61
CA SER A 114 -9.26 3.20 1.59
C SER A 114 -8.70 2.22 0.55
N GLU A 115 -7.46 2.42 0.10
CA GLU A 115 -6.80 1.52 -0.86
C GLU A 115 -6.42 0.19 -0.22
N MET A 116 -5.90 0.19 1.01
CA MET A 116 -5.61 -1.02 1.77
C MET A 116 -6.87 -1.88 1.98
N ALA A 117 -8.03 -1.28 2.20
CA ALA A 117 -9.29 -2.01 2.38
C ALA A 117 -9.73 -2.82 1.13
N LYS A 118 -9.18 -2.53 -0.05
CA LYS A 118 -9.49 -3.24 -1.30
C LYS A 118 -8.73 -4.55 -1.43
N LEU A 119 -7.62 -4.72 -0.71
CA LEU A 119 -6.73 -5.87 -0.85
C LEU A 119 -7.45 -7.21 -0.63
N ALA A 120 -7.06 -8.18 -1.45
CA ALA A 120 -7.51 -9.57 -1.43
C ALA A 120 -6.32 -10.53 -1.30
N ALA A 121 -6.63 -11.80 -1.06
CA ALA A 121 -5.60 -12.83 -0.94
C ALA A 121 -5.02 -13.18 -2.32
N SER A 122 -3.70 -13.29 -2.40
CA SER A 122 -2.97 -13.53 -3.65
C SER A 122 -2.67 -15.01 -3.84
N LYS A 123 -2.47 -15.45 -5.08
CA LYS A 123 -2.06 -16.84 -5.42
C LYS A 123 -0.56 -16.99 -5.54
N ARG A 124 0.15 -15.91 -5.88
CA ARG A 124 1.59 -15.89 -6.14
C ARG A 124 2.18 -14.58 -5.64
N SER A 125 3.46 -14.60 -5.28
CA SER A 125 4.19 -13.40 -4.88
C SER A 125 5.56 -13.36 -5.55
N HIS A 126 5.84 -12.25 -6.23
CA HIS A 126 7.17 -11.91 -6.76
C HIS A 126 7.91 -10.90 -5.87
N ILE A 127 7.32 -10.60 -4.70
CA ILE A 127 7.76 -9.59 -3.74
C ILE A 127 8.02 -10.18 -2.35
N SER A 128 7.89 -11.51 -2.19
CA SER A 128 8.10 -12.20 -0.91
C SER A 128 9.51 -12.00 -0.34
N LYS A 129 10.52 -11.93 -1.23
CA LYS A 129 11.93 -11.65 -0.89
C LYS A 129 12.33 -10.19 -1.11
N PHE A 130 11.41 -9.36 -1.59
CA PHE A 130 11.68 -7.94 -1.82
C PHE A 130 11.91 -7.23 -0.49
N LYS A 131 12.86 -6.29 -0.50
CA LYS A 131 13.23 -5.45 0.63
C LYS A 131 13.51 -4.05 0.11
N LEU A 132 13.26 -3.06 0.96
CA LEU A 132 13.79 -1.72 0.73
C LEU A 132 15.31 -1.77 0.95
N ASP A 133 16.06 -1.48 -0.11
CA ASP A 133 17.53 -1.47 -0.15
C ASP A 133 18.00 -0.56 -1.30
N ASP A 134 19.31 -0.43 -1.49
CA ASP A 134 19.91 0.41 -2.54
C ASP A 134 19.49 0.05 -3.98
N ARG A 135 18.90 -1.14 -4.19
CA ARG A 135 18.45 -1.56 -5.52
C ARG A 135 17.02 -1.12 -5.81
N PHE A 136 16.22 -0.80 -4.79
CA PHE A 136 14.81 -0.44 -5.01
C PHE A 136 14.64 0.73 -5.99
N PRO A 137 15.42 1.83 -5.92
CA PRO A 137 15.32 2.92 -6.90
C PRO A 137 15.50 2.49 -8.36
N THR A 138 16.36 1.50 -8.62
CA THR A 138 16.59 0.95 -9.98
C THR A 138 15.48 0.01 -10.45
N LEU A 139 14.62 -0.45 -9.54
CA LEU A 139 13.50 -1.35 -9.83
C LEU A 139 12.15 -0.61 -9.81
N ALA A 140 12.06 0.49 -9.09
CA ALA A 140 10.87 1.31 -8.93
C ALA A 140 10.59 2.16 -10.18
N PRO A 141 9.32 2.39 -10.53
CA PRO A 141 8.97 3.24 -11.66
C PRO A 141 9.33 4.70 -11.37
N SER A 142 9.63 5.46 -12.42
CA SER A 142 9.91 6.92 -12.36
C SER A 142 8.77 7.75 -11.77
N ALA A 143 7.56 7.21 -11.65
CA ALA A 143 6.46 7.81 -10.89
C ALA A 143 6.84 8.09 -9.42
N LEU A 144 7.82 7.38 -8.87
CA LEU A 144 8.36 7.64 -7.53
C LEU A 144 9.41 8.78 -7.51
N ALA A 145 9.63 9.52 -8.58
CA ALA A 145 10.58 10.63 -8.60
C ALA A 145 10.22 11.77 -7.63
N PHE A 146 11.20 12.60 -7.29
CA PHE A 146 11.07 13.79 -6.46
C PHE A 146 10.55 14.95 -7.31
N VAL A 147 9.22 15.01 -7.44
CA VAL A 147 8.56 16.04 -8.25
C VAL A 147 8.27 17.27 -7.39
N ILE A 148 8.91 18.39 -7.73
CA ILE A 148 8.73 19.71 -7.08
C ILE A 148 8.18 20.78 -8.03
N SER A 149 8.09 20.46 -9.32
CA SER A 149 7.60 21.36 -10.38
C SER A 149 7.00 20.58 -11.54
N ASN A 150 6.22 21.26 -12.38
CA ASN A 150 5.70 20.67 -13.63
C ASN A 150 6.82 20.18 -14.54
N GLU A 151 7.95 20.88 -14.61
CA GLU A 151 9.11 20.46 -15.40
C GLU A 151 9.68 19.14 -14.89
N SER A 152 9.89 18.99 -13.58
CA SER A 152 10.33 17.72 -13.00
C SER A 152 9.32 16.59 -13.22
N ALA A 153 8.01 16.90 -13.21
CA ALA A 153 6.97 15.92 -13.49
C ALA A 153 7.03 15.42 -14.94
N GLU A 154 7.15 16.33 -15.90
CA GLU A 154 7.25 15.97 -17.31
C GLU A 154 8.55 15.22 -17.61
N LYS A 155 9.68 15.62 -16.98
CA LYS A 155 10.94 14.89 -17.10
C LYS A 155 10.81 13.46 -16.58
N ALA A 156 10.24 13.25 -15.40
CA ALA A 156 10.08 11.92 -14.79
C ALA A 156 9.30 10.96 -15.70
N LYS A 157 8.25 11.44 -16.39
CA LYS A 157 7.46 10.64 -17.35
C LYS A 157 8.27 10.08 -18.53
N THR A 158 9.42 10.67 -18.85
CA THR A 158 10.29 10.20 -19.95
C THR A 158 11.28 9.12 -19.52
N LEU A 159 11.38 8.85 -18.22
CA LEU A 159 12.35 7.95 -17.63
C LEU A 159 11.68 6.66 -17.19
N SER A 160 12.45 5.58 -17.10
CA SER A 160 11.92 4.26 -16.75
C SER A 160 11.87 4.06 -15.24
N THR A 161 12.92 4.49 -14.55
CA THR A 161 13.13 4.18 -13.13
C THR A 161 13.19 5.42 -12.27
N TRP A 162 12.94 5.25 -10.98
CA TRP A 162 13.12 6.31 -9.99
C TRP A 162 14.59 6.77 -9.91
N ASP A 163 15.54 5.85 -9.97
CA ASP A 163 16.97 6.19 -9.95
C ASP A 163 17.44 6.99 -11.16
N GLU A 164 16.86 6.76 -12.34
CA GLU A 164 17.13 7.59 -13.52
C GLU A 164 16.65 9.05 -13.33
N ALA A 165 15.58 9.24 -12.56
CA ALA A 165 14.98 10.56 -12.35
C ALA A 165 15.71 11.39 -11.30
N ASP A 166 16.03 10.78 -10.16
CA ASP A 166 16.55 11.49 -8.99
C ASP A 166 18.05 11.22 -8.75
N HIS A 167 18.62 10.14 -9.30
CA HIS A 167 19.99 9.69 -9.03
C HIS A 167 20.26 9.49 -7.54
N ILE A 168 19.68 8.44 -6.97
CA ILE A 168 19.76 8.17 -5.53
C ILE A 168 21.20 7.82 -5.16
N GLN A 169 21.78 8.60 -4.24
CA GLN A 169 23.18 8.47 -3.84
C GLN A 169 23.38 7.60 -2.61
N ARG A 170 22.38 7.56 -1.72
CA ARG A 170 22.47 6.88 -0.44
C ARG A 170 21.11 6.37 0.01
N THR A 171 21.09 5.17 0.55
CA THR A 171 19.94 4.61 1.27
C THR A 171 20.28 4.38 2.74
N GLN A 172 19.32 4.63 3.63
CA GLN A 172 19.37 4.21 5.02
C GLN A 172 18.13 3.36 5.32
N VAL A 173 18.34 2.07 5.59
CA VAL A 173 17.24 1.15 5.92
C VAL A 173 16.95 1.25 7.41
N ALA A 174 15.85 1.91 7.78
CA ALA A 174 15.43 2.06 9.17
C ALA A 174 14.77 0.78 9.71
N SER A 175 14.03 0.06 8.86
CA SER A 175 13.38 -1.20 9.21
C SER A 175 13.07 -2.03 7.95
N PRO A 176 12.59 -3.29 8.06
CA PRO A 176 12.19 -4.09 6.90
C PRO A 176 11.10 -3.45 6.03
N VAL A 177 10.36 -2.48 6.56
CA VAL A 177 9.25 -1.80 5.88
C VAL A 177 9.50 -0.32 5.68
N ARG A 178 10.63 0.24 6.13
CA ARG A 178 10.92 1.68 6.02
C ARG A 178 12.38 1.93 5.65
N ALA A 179 12.59 2.74 4.63
CA ALA A 179 13.91 3.20 4.23
C ALA A 179 13.87 4.65 3.76
N GLU A 180 15.01 5.32 3.96
CA GLU A 180 15.25 6.71 3.60
C GLU A 180 16.24 6.76 2.43
N TYR A 181 15.96 7.58 1.45
CA TYR A 181 16.73 7.72 0.22
C TYR A 181 17.12 9.17 0.03
N PHE A 182 18.36 9.40 -0.36
CA PHE A 182 18.97 10.72 -0.49
C PHE A 182 19.47 10.89 -1.92
N ASP A 183 19.03 11.95 -2.60
CA ASP A 183 19.51 12.31 -3.92
C ASP A 183 20.65 13.34 -3.89
N ALA A 184 21.17 13.68 -5.07
CA ALA A 184 22.29 14.62 -5.22
C ALA A 184 21.92 16.10 -5.00
N THR A 185 20.64 16.40 -4.79
CA THR A 185 20.04 17.74 -4.81
C THR A 185 19.41 18.14 -3.48
N ASP A 186 19.90 17.57 -2.38
CA ASP A 186 19.32 17.68 -1.02
C ASP A 186 17.89 17.10 -0.90
N GLY A 187 17.41 16.37 -1.90
CA GLY A 187 16.14 15.67 -1.84
C GLY A 187 16.24 14.47 -0.91
N PHE A 188 15.24 14.37 -0.04
CA PHE A 188 15.10 13.34 0.97
C PHE A 188 13.74 12.68 0.81
N GLN A 189 13.75 11.36 0.64
CA GLN A 189 12.56 10.59 0.34
C GLN A 189 12.46 9.42 1.31
N VAL A 190 11.30 9.26 1.94
CA VAL A 190 11.04 8.14 2.84
C VAL A 190 9.98 7.26 2.23
N ILE A 191 10.32 5.97 2.06
CA ILE A 191 9.39 4.96 1.59
C ILE A 191 9.01 4.08 2.78
N THR A 192 7.70 3.94 3.01
CA THR A 192 7.14 3.02 3.99
C THR A 192 6.20 2.05 3.31
N ILE A 193 6.44 0.74 3.46
CA ILE A 193 5.51 -0.32 3.04
C ILE A 193 4.44 -0.47 4.12
N VAL A 194 3.19 -0.23 3.75
CA VAL A 194 2.04 -0.22 4.69
C VAL A 194 1.10 -1.41 4.48
N ALA A 195 1.14 -2.05 3.31
CA ALA A 195 0.42 -3.31 3.11
C ALA A 195 0.98 -4.12 1.95
N LYS A 196 0.58 -5.39 1.92
CA LYS A 196 0.73 -6.30 0.78
C LYS A 196 -0.57 -7.07 0.55
N GLY A 197 -0.87 -7.37 -0.69
CA GLY A 197 -2.05 -8.15 -1.07
C GLY A 197 -2.37 -7.98 -2.55
N ASP A 198 -3.32 -8.76 -3.06
CA ASP A 198 -3.78 -8.65 -4.44
C ASP A 198 -4.77 -7.48 -4.56
N TYR A 199 -4.35 -6.40 -5.21
CA TYR A 199 -5.12 -5.16 -5.32
C TYR A 199 -6.06 -5.17 -6.53
N ASN A 200 -5.63 -5.76 -7.65
CA ASN A 200 -6.35 -5.73 -8.93
C ASN A 200 -7.06 -7.07 -9.27
N ALA A 201 -7.01 -8.05 -8.37
CA ALA A 201 -7.57 -9.39 -8.50
C ALA A 201 -6.96 -10.26 -9.62
N ASP A 202 -5.69 -10.01 -10.00
CA ASP A 202 -4.97 -10.81 -11.00
C ASP A 202 -4.30 -12.07 -10.40
N GLY A 203 -4.33 -12.21 -9.07
CA GLY A 203 -3.72 -13.31 -8.32
C GLY A 203 -2.26 -13.09 -7.95
N ILE A 204 -1.66 -11.94 -8.24
CA ILE A 204 -0.30 -11.55 -7.86
C ILE A 204 -0.37 -10.67 -6.60
N GLU A 205 0.61 -10.83 -5.71
CA GLU A 205 0.75 -9.97 -4.54
C GLU A 205 1.37 -8.62 -4.91
N ASP A 206 0.67 -7.54 -4.58
CA ASP A 206 1.08 -6.15 -4.77
C ASP A 206 1.56 -5.52 -3.45
N ILE A 207 2.24 -4.37 -3.54
CA ILE A 207 2.71 -3.59 -2.40
C ILE A 207 1.98 -2.25 -2.35
N VAL A 208 1.45 -1.89 -1.18
CA VAL A 208 1.00 -0.53 -0.89
C VAL A 208 2.13 0.20 -0.16
N ILE A 209 2.53 1.35 -0.68
CA ILE A 209 3.56 2.20 -0.08
C ILE A 209 3.04 3.61 0.16
N GLU A 210 3.57 4.23 1.21
CA GLU A 210 3.55 5.68 1.40
C GLU A 210 4.93 6.24 1.09
N LYS A 211 4.95 7.37 0.39
CA LYS A 211 6.15 8.13 0.04
C LYS A 211 6.05 9.52 0.61
N GLU A 212 7.04 9.87 1.42
CA GLU A 212 7.24 11.24 1.90
C GLU A 212 8.45 11.84 1.21
N ASN A 213 8.32 13.10 0.84
CA ASN A 213 9.32 13.88 0.13
C ASN A 213 9.64 15.11 0.98
N SER A 214 10.90 15.49 1.11
CA SER A 214 11.29 16.81 1.61
C SER A 214 12.64 17.25 1.02
N VAL A 215 12.99 18.51 1.24
CA VAL A 215 14.34 19.05 0.96
C VAL A 215 15.05 19.29 2.29
N LEU A 216 16.25 18.76 2.48
CA LEU A 216 16.99 18.89 3.74
C LEU A 216 17.27 20.35 4.13
N SER A 217 17.52 21.20 3.14
CA SER A 217 17.83 22.62 3.29
C SER A 217 16.62 23.55 3.08
N GLY A 218 15.40 23.01 2.98
CA GLY A 218 14.18 23.77 2.62
C GLY A 218 12.94 23.44 3.45
N SER A 219 11.83 24.10 3.13
CA SER A 219 10.52 23.89 3.77
C SER A 219 9.55 23.03 2.94
N TYR A 220 9.98 22.60 1.76
CA TYR A 220 9.15 21.76 0.89
C TYR A 220 8.96 20.38 1.53
N SER A 221 7.71 19.94 1.58
CA SER A 221 7.37 18.55 1.86
C SER A 221 6.14 18.12 1.07
N SER A 222 6.07 16.85 0.71
CA SER A 222 4.89 16.23 0.12
C SER A 222 4.70 14.80 0.60
N SER A 223 3.49 14.29 0.47
CA SER A 223 3.13 12.91 0.79
C SER A 223 2.27 12.35 -0.33
N HIS A 224 2.57 11.11 -0.72
CA HIS A 224 1.92 10.40 -1.81
C HIS A 224 1.75 8.95 -1.39
N GLY A 225 0.75 8.27 -1.94
CA GLY A 225 0.64 6.83 -1.80
C GLY A 225 0.54 6.13 -3.14
N TYR A 226 1.01 4.88 -3.17
CA TYR A 226 1.06 4.09 -4.39
C TYR A 226 0.68 2.64 -4.12
N VAL A 227 0.09 2.00 -5.12
CA VAL A 227 0.08 0.55 -5.25
C VAL A 227 1.04 0.16 -6.36
N LEU A 228 2.00 -0.70 -6.04
CA LEU A 228 3.01 -1.21 -6.97
C LEU A 228 2.85 -2.71 -7.16
N THR A 229 2.87 -3.14 -8.43
CA THR A 229 2.89 -4.57 -8.79
C THR A 229 4.20 -4.97 -9.44
N ARG A 230 4.49 -6.27 -9.45
CA ARG A 230 5.69 -6.83 -10.05
C ARG A 230 5.41 -8.19 -10.68
N MET A 231 5.57 -8.28 -12.00
CA MET A 231 5.18 -9.48 -12.76
C MET A 231 6.16 -10.65 -12.66
N SER A 232 7.39 -10.42 -12.22
CA SER A 232 8.41 -11.47 -11.99
C SER A 232 9.53 -10.94 -11.08
N GLU A 233 10.40 -11.82 -10.56
CA GLU A 233 11.56 -11.41 -9.75
C GLU A 233 12.60 -10.55 -10.52
N GLN A 234 12.54 -10.50 -11.85
CA GLN A 234 13.42 -9.72 -12.72
C GLN A 234 12.75 -8.49 -13.32
N ALA A 235 11.41 -8.40 -13.26
CA ALA A 235 10.68 -7.25 -13.79
C ALA A 235 10.88 -5.99 -12.93
N LEU A 236 10.70 -4.82 -13.55
CA LEU A 236 10.50 -3.57 -12.82
C LEU A 236 9.14 -3.57 -12.13
N PHE A 237 8.99 -2.74 -11.11
CA PHE A 237 7.69 -2.42 -10.53
C PHE A 237 6.91 -1.51 -11.48
N THR A 238 5.59 -1.66 -11.48
CA THR A 238 4.67 -0.76 -12.19
C THR A 238 3.61 -0.24 -11.24
N VAL A 239 3.16 1.00 -11.47
CA VAL A 239 2.09 1.63 -10.67
C VAL A 239 0.73 1.09 -11.11
N LEU A 240 -0.06 0.60 -10.14
CA LEU A 240 -1.47 0.26 -10.31
C LEU A 240 -2.40 1.40 -9.86
N ALA A 241 -1.99 2.17 -8.85
CA ALA A 241 -2.71 3.33 -8.34
C ALA A 241 -1.74 4.33 -7.69
N GLU A 242 -2.10 5.60 -7.72
CA GLU A 242 -1.37 6.74 -7.13
C GLU A 242 -2.39 7.76 -6.57
N TRP A 243 -2.06 8.39 -5.45
CA TRP A 243 -2.85 9.47 -4.83
C TRP A 243 -2.01 10.51 -4.08
#